data_AF-A0A022QSV4-F1
#
_entry.id   AF-A0A022QSV4-F1
#
_cell.length_a   1.000
_cell.length_b   1.000
_cell.length_c   1.000
_cell.angle_alpha   90.00
_cell.angle_beta   90.00
_cell.angle_gamma   90.00
#
_symmetry.space_group_name_H-M   'P 1'
#
loop_
_entity.id
_entity.type
_entity.pdbx_description
1 polymer ?
#
loop_
_entity_poly.entity_id
_entity_poly.type
_entity_poly.pdbx_seq_one_letter_code
_entity_poly.pdbx_strand_id
1 'polypeptide(L)'
;ALICFEYIFNRWYRLISDTKKRRRRTSTIEFRKKRRRLLTHIPSQDPARRLAQMRSLAMAMTSKNLEYSNELTYSPVMAPRSANRSSYEYGGMLQRLVACRYPVEADGPIKDMTLIAEYAGGVDGIRNREEDDCDSMMTFLSSAEPSKSLVACAYRIGNISRFISGINNHTTLKKHKIKCVRYNIYKECVVLLVANRDIAKGERLYYD
;
A
#
# COMPACT_ATOMS: atom_id res chain seq x y z
N ALA A 1 12.20 7.87 -6.75
CA ALA A 1 11.81 6.85 -7.75
C ALA A 1 10.58 7.33 -8.52
N LEU A 2 10.54 7.13 -9.83
CA LEU A 2 9.36 7.41 -10.66
C LEU A 2 8.49 6.14 -10.71
N ILE A 3 7.18 6.32 -10.58
CA ILE A 3 6.22 5.20 -10.50
C ILE A 3 6.25 4.35 -11.77
N CYS A 4 6.44 3.04 -11.63
CA CYS A 4 6.27 2.06 -12.69
C CYS A 4 5.27 0.98 -12.25
N PHE A 5 4.17 0.78 -12.97
CA PHE A 5 3.18 -0.25 -12.67
C PHE A 5 2.81 -1.05 -13.92
N GLU A 6 3.57 -2.11 -14.20
CA GLU A 6 3.13 -3.14 -15.17
C GLU A 6 2.60 -4.41 -14.49
N TYR A 7 2.87 -4.68 -13.21
CA TYR A 7 2.59 -5.99 -12.59
C TYR A 7 1.39 -6.08 -11.62
N ILE A 8 0.74 -4.97 -11.25
CA ILE A 8 -0.44 -4.98 -10.34
C ILE A 8 -1.72 -5.44 -11.06
N PHE A 9 -1.71 -5.51 -12.39
CA PHE A 9 -2.89 -5.65 -13.23
C PHE A 9 -3.71 -6.94 -12.96
N ASN A 10 -3.06 -8.11 -12.85
CA ASN A 10 -3.78 -9.38 -12.87
C ASN A 10 -4.49 -9.74 -11.53
N ARG A 11 -3.92 -9.38 -10.38
CA ARG A 11 -4.51 -9.71 -9.06
C ARG A 11 -5.75 -8.86 -8.75
N TRP A 12 -5.74 -7.60 -9.17
CA TRP A 12 -6.77 -6.61 -8.81
C TRP A 12 -7.87 -6.45 -9.86
N TYR A 13 -7.66 -6.93 -11.11
CA TYR A 13 -8.67 -6.88 -12.16
C TYR A 13 -10.00 -7.52 -11.74
N ARG A 14 -9.98 -8.65 -10.99
CA ARG A 14 -11.20 -9.30 -10.48
C ARG A 14 -11.95 -8.46 -9.44
N LEU A 15 -11.26 -7.87 -8.47
CA LEU A 15 -11.86 -6.97 -7.47
C LEU A 15 -12.45 -5.70 -8.10
N ILE A 16 -11.79 -5.18 -9.14
CA ILE A 16 -12.25 -4.00 -9.87
C ILE A 16 -13.45 -4.34 -10.77
N SER A 17 -13.46 -5.52 -11.40
CA SER A 17 -14.53 -5.98 -12.32
C SER A 17 -15.77 -6.53 -11.63
N ASP A 18 -15.68 -7.17 -10.46
CA ASP A 18 -16.83 -7.76 -9.74
C ASP A 18 -17.85 -6.72 -9.26
N THR A 19 -17.45 -5.45 -9.14
CA THR A 19 -18.39 -4.36 -8.82
C THR A 19 -19.38 -4.04 -9.94
N LYS A 20 -19.26 -4.65 -11.14
CA LYS A 20 -20.18 -4.48 -12.27
C LYS A 20 -21.46 -5.30 -12.15
N LYS A 21 -21.53 -6.36 -11.31
CA LYS A 21 -22.61 -7.37 -11.36
C LYS A 21 -23.61 -7.38 -10.21
N ARG A 22 -23.70 -6.36 -9.34
CA ARG A 22 -24.71 -6.35 -8.27
C ARG A 22 -25.97 -5.57 -8.64
N ARG A 23 -26.94 -6.31 -9.21
CA ARG A 23 -28.32 -5.89 -9.52
C ARG A 23 -28.99 -5.30 -8.26
N ARG A 24 -29.64 -4.15 -8.41
CA ARG A 24 -30.29 -3.38 -7.32
C ARG A 24 -31.39 -4.21 -6.65
N ARG A 25 -31.36 -4.30 -5.31
CA ARG A 25 -32.54 -4.53 -4.47
C ARG A 25 -32.71 -3.32 -3.55
N THR A 26 -33.98 -2.96 -3.39
CA THR A 26 -34.58 -1.81 -2.72
C THR A 26 -34.22 -1.73 -1.24
N SER A 27 -33.79 -0.57 -0.74
CA SER A 27 -34.18 -0.03 0.59
C SER A 27 -33.49 1.31 0.90
N THR A 28 -34.29 2.20 1.50
CA THR A 28 -34.01 3.30 2.45
C THR A 28 -32.89 4.32 2.19
N ILE A 29 -33.23 5.60 2.36
CA ILE A 29 -32.35 6.77 2.34
C ILE A 29 -31.46 6.73 3.58
N GLU A 30 -30.46 5.86 3.57
CA GLU A 30 -29.24 6.09 4.34
C GLU A 30 -28.33 6.98 3.50
N PHE A 31 -27.58 7.90 4.13
CA PHE A 31 -26.47 8.60 3.50
C PHE A 31 -25.42 7.58 3.06
N ARG A 32 -25.68 6.94 1.91
CA ARG A 32 -24.81 5.93 1.32
C ARG A 32 -23.61 6.69 0.79
N LYS A 33 -22.56 6.83 1.60
CA LYS A 33 -21.25 7.33 1.15
C LYS A 33 -20.99 6.71 -0.22
N LYS A 34 -20.97 7.55 -1.26
CA LYS A 34 -20.92 7.14 -2.67
C LYS A 34 -19.79 6.13 -2.79
N ARG A 35 -20.09 4.86 -3.14
CA ARG A 35 -19.06 3.82 -3.30
C ARG A 35 -18.12 4.23 -4.43
N ARG A 36 -17.03 4.92 -4.09
CA ARG A 36 -15.98 5.32 -5.02
C ARG A 36 -15.23 4.05 -5.43
N ARG A 37 -15.16 3.79 -6.73
CA ARG A 37 -14.48 2.61 -7.28
C ARG A 37 -12.98 2.86 -7.34
N LEU A 38 -12.17 1.85 -7.04
CA LEU A 38 -10.73 1.90 -7.28
C LEU A 38 -10.47 1.97 -8.79
N LEU A 39 -9.56 2.85 -9.19
CA LEU A 39 -9.07 2.95 -10.56
C LEU A 39 -7.73 2.23 -10.68
N THR A 40 -7.47 1.66 -11.84
CA THR A 40 -6.13 1.15 -12.19
C THR A 40 -5.25 2.30 -12.67
N HIS A 41 -3.97 2.28 -12.30
CA HIS A 41 -2.99 3.15 -12.92
C HIS A 41 -2.90 2.87 -14.43
N ILE A 42 -2.66 3.92 -15.22
CA ILE A 42 -2.41 3.82 -16.65
C ILE A 42 -0.92 4.13 -16.87
N PRO A 43 -0.11 3.13 -17.25
CA PRO A 43 1.33 3.35 -17.45
C PRO A 43 1.59 4.31 -18.62
N SER A 44 2.77 4.93 -18.61
CA SER A 44 3.22 5.78 -19.73
C SER A 44 3.23 4.98 -21.03
N GLN A 45 2.71 5.55 -22.12
CA GLN A 45 2.72 4.91 -23.45
C GLN A 45 4.14 4.78 -24.01
N ASP A 46 5.02 5.73 -23.67
CA ASP A 46 6.43 5.73 -24.05
C ASP A 46 7.22 4.64 -23.27
N PRO A 47 7.77 3.62 -23.96
CA PRO A 47 8.57 2.56 -23.34
C PRO A 47 9.85 3.05 -22.68
N ALA A 48 10.49 4.09 -23.22
CA ALA A 48 11.73 4.63 -22.66
C ALA A 48 11.47 5.25 -21.28
N ARG A 49 10.32 5.91 -21.11
CA ARG A 49 9.88 6.43 -19.80
C ARG A 49 9.57 5.32 -18.80
N ARG A 50 8.89 4.24 -19.21
CA ARG A 50 8.66 3.08 -18.32
C ARG A 50 9.98 2.47 -17.87
N LEU A 51 10.93 2.31 -18.78
CA LEU A 51 12.24 1.78 -18.45
C LEU A 51 13.02 2.71 -17.50
N ALA A 52 12.95 4.03 -17.68
CA ALA A 52 13.53 5.00 -16.74
C ALA A 52 12.89 4.93 -15.35
N GLN A 53 11.56 4.75 -15.28
CA GLN A 53 10.83 4.54 -14.02
C GLN A 53 11.33 3.29 -13.30
N MET A 54 11.39 2.14 -13.98
CA MET A 54 11.93 0.89 -13.43
C MET A 54 13.38 1.02 -12.97
N ARG A 55 14.25 1.65 -13.79
CA ARG A 55 15.65 1.88 -13.44
C ARG A 55 15.79 2.71 -12.17
N SER A 56 14.99 3.78 -12.03
CA SER A 56 15.02 4.62 -10.83
C SER A 56 14.62 3.86 -9.56
N LEU A 57 13.67 2.92 -9.67
CA LEU A 57 13.29 2.04 -8.57
C LEU A 57 14.40 1.04 -8.27
N ALA A 58 14.95 0.38 -9.30
CA ALA A 58 16.04 -0.59 -9.15
C ALA A 58 17.26 0.04 -8.47
N MET A 59 17.66 1.24 -8.87
CA MET A 59 18.76 1.97 -8.22
C MET A 59 18.49 2.25 -6.74
N ALA A 60 17.27 2.68 -6.39
CA ALA A 60 16.90 2.93 -4.99
C ALA A 60 16.85 1.63 -4.16
N MET A 61 16.45 0.52 -4.79
CA MET A 61 16.45 -0.81 -4.17
C MET A 61 17.88 -1.30 -3.92
N THR A 62 18.76 -1.21 -4.94
CA THR A 62 20.18 -1.56 -4.82
C THR A 62 20.88 -0.69 -3.77
N SER A 63 20.61 0.62 -3.71
CA SER A 63 21.24 1.50 -2.70
C SER A 63 20.85 1.17 -1.27
N LYS A 64 19.72 0.47 -1.07
CA LYS A 64 19.25 0.00 0.24
C LYS A 64 19.49 -1.50 0.46
N ASN A 65 20.21 -2.16 -0.45
CA ASN A 65 20.46 -3.60 -0.45
C ASN A 65 19.16 -4.43 -0.37
N LEU A 66 18.21 -4.11 -1.25
CA LEU A 66 16.87 -4.70 -1.26
C LEU A 66 16.62 -5.55 -2.48
N GLU A 67 15.95 -6.66 -2.25
CA GLU A 67 15.36 -7.47 -3.30
C GLU A 67 13.94 -6.97 -3.61
N TYR A 68 13.62 -6.94 -4.90
CA TYR A 68 12.31 -6.51 -5.37
C TYR A 68 11.27 -7.62 -5.23
N SER A 69 10.15 -7.32 -4.58
CA SER A 69 8.95 -8.16 -4.53
C SER A 69 7.70 -7.31 -4.37
N ASN A 70 6.63 -7.68 -5.07
CA ASN A 70 5.30 -7.09 -4.91
C ASN A 70 4.41 -7.87 -3.94
N GLU A 71 4.96 -8.84 -3.22
CA GLU A 71 4.19 -9.74 -2.38
C GLU A 71 4.57 -9.59 -0.90
N LEU A 72 3.59 -9.85 -0.04
CA LEU A 72 3.87 -10.13 1.36
C LEU A 72 4.57 -11.48 1.46
N THR A 73 5.75 -11.49 2.07
CA THR A 73 6.52 -12.72 2.28
C THR A 73 6.36 -13.20 3.71
N TYR A 74 6.15 -14.51 3.87
CA TYR A 74 5.89 -15.15 5.16
C TYR A 74 7.02 -16.13 5.49
N SER A 75 7.34 -16.25 6.77
CA SER A 75 8.34 -17.19 7.27
C SER A 75 7.85 -17.82 8.56
N PRO A 76 8.04 -19.14 8.77
CA PRO A 76 7.71 -19.79 10.04
C PRO A 76 8.41 -19.16 11.26
N VAL A 77 9.60 -18.55 11.05
CA VAL A 77 10.40 -17.91 12.10
C VAL A 77 9.88 -16.51 12.46
N MET A 78 9.23 -15.82 11.52
CA MET A 78 8.65 -14.49 11.72
C MET A 78 7.14 -14.63 11.96
N ALA A 79 6.36 -14.65 10.88
CA ALA A 79 4.94 -14.95 10.90
C ALA A 79 4.57 -15.90 9.75
N PRO A 80 3.90 -17.03 10.03
CA PRO A 80 3.37 -17.89 8.99
C PRO A 80 2.18 -17.23 8.30
N ARG A 81 1.94 -17.59 7.03
CA ARG A 81 0.80 -17.07 6.26
C ARG A 81 -0.55 -17.30 6.94
N SER A 82 -0.67 -18.40 7.68
CA SER A 82 -1.87 -18.75 8.45
C SER A 82 -2.20 -17.77 9.58
N ALA A 83 -1.25 -16.91 10.00
CA ALA A 83 -1.47 -15.85 10.97
C ALA A 83 -2.19 -14.64 10.36
N ASN A 84 -2.05 -14.42 9.05
CA ASN A 84 -2.76 -13.35 8.35
C ASN A 84 -4.22 -13.73 8.12
N ARG A 85 -5.05 -13.52 9.15
CA ARG A 85 -6.50 -13.72 9.08
C ARG A 85 -7.22 -12.41 9.32
N SER A 86 -7.96 -11.96 8.32
CA SER A 86 -8.73 -10.72 8.40
C SER A 86 -9.85 -10.75 9.44
N SER A 87 -10.23 -11.94 9.94
CA SER A 87 -11.14 -12.09 11.08
C SER A 87 -10.57 -11.60 12.40
N TYR A 88 -9.25 -11.44 12.52
CA TYR A 88 -8.61 -10.92 13.74
C TYR A 88 -8.55 -9.39 13.77
N GLU A 89 -8.90 -8.71 12.67
CA GLU A 89 -8.86 -7.26 12.60
C GLU A 89 -9.88 -6.64 13.59
N TYR A 90 -9.36 -5.98 14.62
CA TYR A 90 -10.09 -5.25 15.64
C TYR A 90 -10.02 -3.74 15.36
N GLY A 91 -11.08 -3.02 15.71
CA GLY A 91 -11.39 -1.68 15.20
C GLY A 91 -10.24 -0.68 15.20
N GLY A 92 -10.14 0.07 14.09
CA GLY A 92 -9.29 1.25 13.97
C GLY A 92 -7.79 0.94 13.88
N MET A 93 -6.97 1.96 13.73
CA MET A 93 -5.59 1.85 13.24
C MET A 93 -4.59 2.36 14.28
N LEU A 94 -3.48 1.65 14.47
CA LEU A 94 -2.22 2.18 14.99
C LEU A 94 -1.23 2.19 13.83
N GLN A 95 -0.99 3.37 13.25
CA GLN A 95 0.05 3.58 12.24
C GLN A 95 1.33 4.00 12.96
N ARG A 96 2.29 3.08 13.10
CA ARG A 96 3.67 3.49 13.39
C ARG A 96 4.28 3.94 12.06
N LEU A 97 4.24 5.24 11.83
CA LEU A 97 4.73 5.88 10.61
C LEU A 97 6.22 6.01 10.65
N VAL A 98 6.90 5.64 9.57
CA VAL A 98 8.30 6.01 9.41
C VAL A 98 8.56 6.61 8.03
N ALA A 99 9.28 7.73 8.05
CA ALA A 99 9.60 8.53 6.87
C ALA A 99 10.81 7.95 6.16
N CYS A 100 10.59 7.38 4.98
CA CYS A 100 11.69 7.00 4.09
C CYS A 100 12.34 8.24 3.45
N ARG A 101 13.68 8.28 3.38
CA ARG A 101 14.47 9.43 2.88
C ARG A 101 14.43 9.64 1.35
N TYR A 102 13.88 8.70 0.58
CA TYR A 102 13.82 8.83 -0.88
C TYR A 102 12.46 9.38 -1.32
N PRO A 103 12.39 10.56 -1.95
CA PRO A 103 11.13 11.06 -2.46
C PRO A 103 10.65 10.20 -3.64
N VAL A 104 9.36 9.87 -3.61
CA VAL A 104 8.63 9.30 -4.75
C VAL A 104 7.77 10.40 -5.34
N GLU A 105 7.85 10.56 -6.66
CA GLU A 105 7.16 11.61 -7.40
C GLU A 105 6.37 11.00 -8.56
N ALA A 106 5.24 11.62 -8.90
CA ALA A 106 4.41 11.20 -10.02
C ALA A 106 5.08 11.58 -11.36
N ASP A 107 5.36 10.62 -12.23
CA ASP A 107 5.86 10.90 -13.60
C ASP A 107 4.72 11.17 -14.60
N GLY A 108 3.48 11.31 -14.12
CA GLY A 108 2.32 11.58 -14.95
C GLY A 108 1.12 11.92 -14.07
N PRO A 109 0.00 12.35 -14.66
CA PRO A 109 -1.22 12.59 -13.90
C PRO A 109 -1.75 11.28 -13.30
N ILE A 110 -2.08 11.29 -12.02
CA ILE A 110 -2.72 10.18 -11.30
C ILE A 110 -4.08 10.68 -10.80
N LYS A 111 -5.17 10.00 -11.19
CA LYS A 111 -6.52 10.40 -10.80
C LYS A 111 -6.83 9.99 -9.36
N ASP A 112 -7.78 10.68 -8.73
CA ASP A 112 -8.40 10.27 -7.47
C ASP A 112 -8.85 8.81 -7.56
N MET A 113 -8.72 8.08 -6.45
CA MET A 113 -9.04 6.65 -6.32
C MET A 113 -8.16 5.70 -7.13
N THR A 114 -7.07 6.16 -7.73
CA THR A 114 -6.10 5.28 -8.41
C THR A 114 -5.32 4.46 -7.39
N LEU A 115 -5.31 3.13 -7.57
CA LEU A 115 -4.42 2.23 -6.87
C LEU A 115 -2.98 2.56 -7.29
N ILE A 116 -2.17 2.91 -6.30
CA ILE A 116 -0.74 3.16 -6.46
C ILE A 116 -0.07 1.81 -6.26
N ALA A 117 0.19 1.38 -5.03
CA ALA A 117 0.87 0.12 -4.76
C ALA A 117 0.13 -0.73 -3.72
N GLU A 118 0.31 -2.05 -3.79
CA GLU A 118 0.15 -2.92 -2.63
C GLU A 118 1.40 -2.80 -1.76
N TYR A 119 1.23 -2.70 -0.45
CA TYR A 119 2.38 -2.67 0.44
C TYR A 119 3.01 -4.07 0.52
N ALA A 120 4.26 -4.19 0.11
CA ALA A 120 5.00 -5.45 0.10
C ALA A 120 6.13 -5.44 1.14
N GLY A 121 6.49 -6.63 1.63
CA GLY A 121 7.53 -6.79 2.63
C GLY A 121 7.42 -8.10 3.40
N GLY A 122 8.40 -8.34 4.27
CA GLY A 122 8.37 -9.48 5.19
C GLY A 122 7.33 -9.27 6.28
N VAL A 123 6.48 -10.26 6.51
CA VAL A 123 5.45 -10.21 7.54
C VAL A 123 6.02 -10.72 8.86
N ASP A 124 5.76 -9.97 9.92
CA ASP A 124 6.15 -10.33 11.28
C ASP A 124 5.09 -9.87 12.30
N GLY A 125 5.18 -10.37 13.53
CA GLY A 125 4.39 -9.87 14.65
C GLY A 125 4.86 -8.48 15.09
N ILE A 126 3.93 -7.60 15.47
CA ILE A 126 4.27 -6.25 15.96
C ILE A 126 5.22 -6.33 17.17
N ARG A 127 4.98 -7.29 18.07
CA ARG A 127 5.80 -7.49 19.28
C ARG A 127 7.26 -7.83 18.97
N ASN A 128 7.51 -8.51 17.86
CA ASN A 128 8.87 -8.89 17.45
C ASN A 128 9.66 -7.68 16.90
N ARG A 129 8.99 -6.54 16.70
CA ARG A 129 9.53 -5.36 16.01
C ARG A 129 9.43 -4.07 16.85
N GLU A 130 9.21 -4.19 18.16
CA GLU A 130 9.07 -3.03 19.05
C GLU A 130 10.35 -2.18 19.12
N GLU A 131 11.49 -2.86 19.14
CA GLU A 131 12.86 -2.31 19.18
C GLU A 131 13.56 -2.29 17.80
N ASP A 132 12.83 -2.59 16.72
CA ASP A 132 13.39 -2.63 15.38
C ASP A 132 13.64 -1.20 14.84
N ASP A 133 14.80 -0.99 14.23
CA ASP A 133 15.22 0.27 13.63
C ASP A 133 14.72 0.46 12.18
N CYS A 134 13.93 -0.49 11.66
CA CYS A 134 13.36 -0.46 10.33
C CYS A 134 12.45 0.77 10.14
N ASP A 135 12.86 1.62 9.20
CA ASP A 135 12.19 2.86 8.85
C ASP A 135 11.07 2.71 7.82
N SER A 136 10.57 1.49 7.63
CA SER A 136 9.58 1.14 6.62
C SER A 136 8.70 -0.03 7.06
N MET A 137 8.14 0.13 8.27
CA MET A 137 7.16 -0.76 8.85
C MET A 137 5.74 -0.29 8.54
N MET A 138 4.85 -1.23 8.23
CA MET A 138 3.43 -0.94 7.99
C MET A 138 2.56 -1.96 8.71
N THR A 139 1.83 -1.51 9.73
CA THR A 139 0.81 -2.33 10.39
C THR A 139 -0.32 -2.61 9.41
N PHE A 140 -0.58 -3.89 9.13
CA PHE A 140 -1.65 -4.28 8.20
C PHE A 140 -2.71 -5.18 8.82
N LEU A 141 -2.44 -5.77 10.00
CA LEU A 141 -3.42 -6.47 10.83
C LEU A 141 -3.31 -5.96 12.27
N SER A 142 -4.36 -5.31 12.77
CA SER A 142 -4.45 -4.88 14.18
C SER A 142 -5.45 -5.78 14.88
N SER A 143 -5.02 -6.54 15.87
CA SER A 143 -5.87 -7.48 16.60
C SER A 143 -6.12 -7.01 18.03
N ALA A 144 -7.27 -7.38 18.59
CA ALA A 144 -7.59 -7.17 20.00
C ALA A 144 -6.58 -7.86 20.91
N GLU A 145 -6.07 -9.01 20.48
CA GLU A 145 -4.92 -9.67 21.08
C GLU A 145 -3.62 -9.17 20.41
N PRO A 146 -2.74 -8.43 21.12
CA PRO A 146 -1.56 -7.83 20.49
C PRO A 146 -0.55 -8.85 19.93
N SER A 147 -0.58 -10.10 20.41
CA SER A 147 0.22 -11.21 19.87
C SER A 147 -0.17 -11.64 18.45
N LYS A 148 -1.39 -11.31 18.01
CA LYS A 148 -1.91 -11.63 16.68
C LYS A 148 -1.81 -10.45 15.71
N SER A 149 -1.35 -9.30 16.16
CA SER A 149 -1.16 -8.13 15.31
C SER A 149 0.09 -8.28 14.45
N LEU A 150 -0.03 -7.94 13.17
CA LEU A 150 1.03 -8.12 12.18
C LEU A 150 1.46 -6.80 11.55
N VAL A 151 2.75 -6.75 11.26
CA VAL A 151 3.43 -5.66 10.56
C VAL A 151 4.13 -6.21 9.32
N ALA A 152 4.11 -5.44 8.25
CA ALA A 152 4.93 -5.67 7.07
C ALA A 152 6.19 -4.81 7.18
N CYS A 153 7.35 -5.45 7.23
CA CYS A 153 8.65 -4.82 7.29
C CYS A 153 9.32 -4.92 5.92
N ALA A 154 9.48 -3.79 5.24
CA ALA A 154 10.33 -3.73 4.06
C ALA A 154 11.79 -3.57 4.51
N TYR A 155 12.42 -4.61 5.07
CA TYR A 155 13.85 -4.54 5.45
C TYR A 155 14.78 -5.11 4.38
N ARG A 156 14.51 -6.34 3.89
CA ARG A 156 15.30 -7.00 2.82
C ARG A 156 14.57 -7.11 1.49
N ILE A 157 13.24 -7.15 1.55
CA ILE A 157 12.37 -7.41 0.40
C ILE A 157 11.29 -6.34 0.39
N GLY A 158 10.91 -5.83 -0.79
CA GLY A 158 9.79 -4.91 -0.92
C GLY A 158 9.61 -4.35 -2.33
N ASN A 159 8.74 -3.36 -2.48
CA ASN A 159 8.52 -2.66 -3.74
C ASN A 159 8.56 -1.14 -3.52
N ILE A 160 7.98 -0.37 -4.45
CA ILE A 160 7.92 1.10 -4.36
C ILE A 160 7.21 1.62 -3.10
N SER A 161 6.32 0.84 -2.48
CA SER A 161 5.53 1.28 -1.32
C SER A 161 6.40 1.73 -0.15
N ARG A 162 7.55 1.08 0.03
CA ARG A 162 8.51 1.39 1.10
C ARG A 162 9.05 2.82 1.01
N PHE A 163 9.21 3.33 -0.21
CA PHE A 163 9.85 4.61 -0.48
C PHE A 163 8.87 5.76 -0.43
N ILE A 164 7.56 5.49 -0.46
CA ILE A 164 6.56 6.53 -0.27
C ILE A 164 6.61 6.92 1.21
N SER A 165 6.91 8.19 1.50
CA SER A 165 7.04 8.64 2.89
C SER A 165 5.67 8.77 3.56
N GLY A 166 5.54 8.26 4.78
CA GLY A 166 4.44 8.63 5.69
C GLY A 166 4.68 10.02 6.29
N ILE A 167 3.62 10.82 6.49
CA ILE A 167 3.71 12.12 7.16
C ILE A 167 3.25 11.98 8.61
N ASN A 168 4.04 12.47 9.57
CA ASN A 168 3.64 12.51 10.97
C ASN A 168 2.49 13.52 11.20
N ASN A 169 1.37 13.03 11.71
CA ASN A 169 0.09 13.74 11.86
C ASN A 169 0.08 14.95 12.81
N HIS A 170 1.18 15.23 13.52
CA HIS A 170 1.21 16.33 14.49
C HIS A 170 1.32 17.74 13.89
N THR A 171 1.71 17.92 12.61
CA THR A 171 2.03 19.29 12.10
C THR A 171 1.34 19.74 10.82
N THR A 172 0.85 18.90 9.91
CA THR A 172 0.19 19.42 8.68
C THR A 172 -0.85 18.48 8.04
N LEU A 173 -2.12 18.64 8.43
CA LEU A 173 -3.30 17.96 7.85
C LEU A 173 -3.55 18.22 6.34
N LYS A 174 -2.72 19.02 5.66
CA LYS A 174 -2.95 19.54 4.29
C LYS A 174 -2.11 18.86 3.19
N LYS A 175 -1.27 17.86 3.51
CA LYS A 175 -0.30 17.28 2.55
C LYS A 175 -0.58 15.83 2.13
N HIS A 176 -1.56 15.15 2.72
CA HIS A 176 -1.87 13.75 2.38
C HIS A 176 -2.54 13.66 1.00
N LYS A 177 -1.84 13.06 0.05
CA LYS A 177 -2.36 12.81 -1.31
C LYS A 177 -2.73 11.35 -1.50
N ILE A 178 -2.17 10.48 -0.67
CA ILE A 178 -2.37 9.05 -0.67
C ILE A 178 -3.01 8.66 0.65
N LYS A 179 -3.93 7.72 0.60
CA LYS A 179 -4.47 7.03 1.77
C LYS A 179 -3.96 5.59 1.80
N CYS A 180 -3.61 5.14 3.00
CA CYS A 180 -3.38 3.73 3.27
C CYS A 180 -4.73 3.08 3.61
N VAL A 181 -5.14 2.06 2.85
CA VAL A 181 -6.42 1.36 3.06
C VAL A 181 -6.22 -0.15 3.10
N ARG A 182 -6.93 -0.81 4.02
CA ARG A 182 -6.86 -2.25 4.22
C ARG A 182 -8.05 -2.93 3.58
N TYR A 183 -7.80 -4.05 2.92
CA TYR A 183 -8.83 -4.89 2.30
C TYR A 183 -8.72 -6.32 2.80
N ASN A 184 -9.88 -6.93 3.01
CA ASN A 184 -10.02 -8.37 3.17
C ASN A 184 -10.09 -9.01 1.79
N ILE A 185 -9.09 -9.81 1.46
CA ILE A 185 -8.99 -10.53 0.18
C ILE A 185 -8.79 -11.99 0.49
N TYR A 186 -9.79 -12.81 0.17
CA TYR A 186 -9.78 -14.24 0.45
C TYR A 186 -9.43 -14.58 1.92
N LYS A 187 -9.94 -13.79 2.88
CA LYS A 187 -9.69 -13.91 4.33
C LYS A 187 -8.30 -13.47 4.80
N GLU A 188 -7.49 -12.88 3.92
CA GLU A 188 -6.19 -12.29 4.26
C GLU A 188 -6.32 -10.75 4.28
N CYS A 189 -5.58 -10.09 5.17
CA CYS A 189 -5.43 -8.64 5.16
C CYS A 189 -4.36 -8.23 4.14
N VAL A 190 -4.70 -7.21 3.35
CA VAL A 190 -3.79 -6.58 2.39
C VAL A 190 -3.89 -5.06 2.55
N VAL A 191 -2.74 -4.38 2.49
CA VAL A 191 -2.66 -2.90 2.49
C VAL A 191 -2.47 -2.37 1.07
N LEU A 192 -3.26 -1.36 0.73
CA LEU A 192 -3.15 -0.62 -0.51
C LEU A 192 -2.89 0.85 -0.25
N LEU A 193 -2.01 1.41 -1.07
CA LEU A 193 -1.80 2.84 -1.20
C LEU A 193 -2.66 3.34 -2.37
N VAL A 194 -3.58 4.25 -2.08
CA VAL A 194 -4.57 4.74 -3.05
C VAL A 194 -4.54 6.26 -3.09
N ALA A 195 -4.58 6.86 -4.27
CA ALA A 195 -4.73 8.30 -4.41
C ALA A 195 -6.05 8.77 -3.77
N ASN A 196 -6.00 9.83 -2.98
CA ASN A 196 -7.16 10.43 -2.28
C ASN A 196 -7.64 11.74 -2.94
N ARG A 197 -6.98 12.12 -4.03
CA ARG A 197 -7.25 13.28 -4.90
C ARG A 197 -6.49 13.08 -6.21
N ASP A 198 -6.77 13.93 -7.20
CA ASP A 198 -5.92 14.03 -8.37
C ASP A 198 -4.51 14.54 -7.99
N ILE A 199 -3.49 13.97 -8.62
CA ILE A 199 -2.07 14.25 -8.43
C ILE A 199 -1.47 14.57 -9.79
N ALA A 200 -0.89 15.75 -9.94
CA ALA A 200 -0.21 16.19 -11.14
C ALA A 200 1.20 15.57 -11.26
N LYS A 201 1.74 15.57 -12.48
CA LYS A 201 3.14 15.19 -12.72
C LYS A 201 4.09 16.09 -11.90
N GLY A 202 5.14 15.50 -11.34
CA GLY A 202 6.15 16.16 -10.50
C GLY A 202 5.73 16.30 -9.03
N GLU A 203 4.48 15.98 -8.68
CA GLU A 203 4.06 16.03 -7.30
C GLU A 203 4.68 14.88 -6.48
N ARG A 204 5.27 15.24 -5.34
CA ARG A 204 5.71 14.28 -4.32
C ARG A 204 4.53 13.57 -3.67
N LEU A 205 4.75 12.28 -3.44
CA LEU A 205 3.80 11.35 -2.88
C LEU A 205 4.03 11.17 -1.39
N TYR A 206 2.95 11.33 -0.64
CA TYR A 206 2.91 11.15 0.80
C TYR A 206 1.61 10.48 1.19
N TYR A 207 1.68 9.49 2.06
CA TYR A 207 0.50 8.90 2.70
C TYR A 207 0.35 9.40 4.13
N ASP A 208 -0.91 9.41 4.59
CA ASP A 208 -1.30 9.48 5.99
C ASP A 208 -1.01 8.13 6.66
#